data_AF-A0A945HC34-F1
#
_entry.id   AF-A0A945HC34-F1
#
_cell.length_a   1.000
_cell.length_b   1.000
_cell.length_c   1.000
_cell.angle_alpha   90.00
_cell.angle_beta   90.00
_cell.angle_gamma   90.00
#
_symmetry.space_group_name_H-M   'P 1'
#
loop_
_entity.id
_entity.type
_entity.pdbx_description
1 polymer ?
#
loop_
_entity_poly.entity_id
_entity_poly.type
_entity_poly.pdbx_seq_one_letter_code
_entity_poly.pdbx_strand_id
1 'polypeptide(L)' 'WLHLWENAPQWLVTILQIIKFSVFTLFFCWFQIQLRWTVPKFRFDQTMALGWKKLLPLSLINLFVTAFVILAFA' A
#
# COMPACT_ATOMS: atom_id res chain seq x y z
N TRP A 1 -20.79 1.10 6.33
CA TRP A 1 -19.36 1.42 6.55
C TRP A 1 -19.11 2.83 6.00
N LEU A 2 -19.38 3.96 6.64
CA LEU A 2 -20.10 4.31 7.87
C LEU A 2 -21.28 5.22 7.46
N HIS A 3 -22.51 4.97 7.93
CA HIS A 3 -23.69 5.84 7.71
C HIS A 3 -23.55 7.24 8.35
N LEU A 4 -22.39 7.56 8.94
CA LEU A 4 -22.05 8.85 9.53
C LEU A 4 -21.91 9.97 8.47
N TRP A 5 -21.76 9.61 7.20
CA TRP A 5 -21.62 10.55 6.09
C TRP A 5 -22.94 11.01 5.46
N GLU A 6 -24.05 10.36 5.82
CA GLU A 6 -25.36 10.58 5.17
C GLU A 6 -25.98 11.93 5.55
N ASN A 7 -25.58 12.48 6.70
CA ASN A 7 -26.09 13.76 7.24
C ASN A 7 -25.03 14.87 7.28
N ALA A 8 -23.80 14.58 6.84
CA ALA A 8 -22.70 15.52 6.98
C ALA A 8 -22.56 16.36 5.69
N PRO A 9 -22.30 17.67 5.82
CA PRO A 9 -22.27 18.57 4.68
C PRO A 9 -21.17 18.18 3.67
N GLN A 10 -21.49 18.23 2.38
CA GLN A 10 -20.62 17.80 1.27
C GLN A 10 -19.19 18.38 1.34
N TRP A 11 -19.07 19.64 1.76
CA TRP A 11 -17.78 20.35 1.90
C TRP A 11 -16.89 19.74 2.99
N LEU A 12 -17.46 19.18 4.05
CA LEU A 12 -16.69 18.51 5.09
C LEU A 12 -16.09 17.19 4.55
N VAL A 13 -16.81 16.49 3.65
CA VAL A 13 -16.35 15.23 3.04
C VAL A 13 -15.10 15.49 2.23
N THR A 14 -15.18 16.50 1.37
CA THR A 14 -14.12 16.81 0.42
C THR A 14 -12.88 17.27 1.16
N ILE A 15 -13.02 18.11 2.20
CA ILE A 15 -11.90 18.53 3.04
C ILE A 15 -11.25 17.33 3.75
N LEU A 16 -12.05 16.45 4.37
CA LEU A 16 -11.50 15.27 5.06
C LEU A 16 -10.81 14.29 4.10
N GLN A 17 -11.33 14.12 2.88
CA GLN A 17 -10.70 13.31 1.84
C GLN A 17 -9.38 13.93 1.37
N ILE A 18 -9.33 15.23 1.14
CA ILE A 18 -8.10 15.96 0.74
C ILE A 18 -7.05 15.86 1.83
N ILE A 19 -7.44 16.03 3.09
CA ILE A 19 -6.53 15.89 4.25
C ILE A 19 -6.00 14.46 4.33
N LYS A 20 -6.88 13.45 4.26
CA LYS A 20 -6.47 12.04 4.28
C LYS A 20 -5.44 11.74 3.19
N PHE A 21 -5.71 12.18 1.96
CA PHE A 21 -4.82 11.97 0.82
C PHE A 21 -3.47 12.67 1.01
N SER A 22 -3.49 13.93 1.45
CA SER A 22 -2.29 14.74 1.68
C SER A 22 -1.42 14.15 2.79
N VAL A 23 -2.03 13.74 3.90
CA VAL A 23 -1.32 13.13 5.04
C VAL A 23 -0.65 11.82 4.63
N PHE A 24 -1.37 10.93 3.94
CA PHE A 24 -0.78 9.68 3.44
C PHE A 24 0.38 9.95 2.48
N THR A 25 0.21 10.89 1.56
CA THR A 25 1.26 11.27 0.59
C THR A 25 2.51 11.81 1.29
N LEU A 26 2.35 12.75 2.23
CA LEU A 26 3.47 13.32 2.98
C LEU A 26 4.16 12.27 3.84
N PHE A 27 3.39 11.37 4.46
CA PHE A 27 3.94 10.25 5.22
C PHE A 27 4.81 9.32 4.35
N PHE A 28 4.33 8.94 3.16
CA PHE A 28 5.12 8.11 2.25
C PHE A 28 6.36 8.84 1.71
N CYS A 29 6.26 10.13 1.39
CA CYS A 29 7.42 10.94 0.99
C CYS A 29 8.48 11.00 2.10
N TRP A 30 8.07 11.31 3.32
CA TRP A 30 8.96 11.34 4.47
C TRP A 30 9.61 9.97 4.72
N PHE A 31 8.82 8.90 4.64
CA PHE A 31 9.32 7.53 4.78
C PHE A 31 10.36 7.17 3.70
N GLN A 32 10.15 7.55 2.44
CA GLN A 32 11.12 7.32 1.38
C GLN A 32 12.44 8.08 1.60
N ILE A 33 12.39 9.30 2.15
CA ILE A 33 13.59 10.07 2.51
C ILE A 33 14.34 9.38 3.65
N GLN A 34 13.64 8.90 4.68
CA GLN A 34 14.24 8.14 5.78
C GLN A 34 14.90 6.84 5.29
N LEU A 35 14.25 6.13 4.35
CA LEU A 35 14.83 4.92 3.75
C LEU A 35 16.15 5.18 3.02
N ARG A 36 16.29 6.33 2.35
CA ARG A 36 17.57 6.70 1.70
C ARG A 36 18.71 6.84 2.71
N TRP A 37 18.41 7.30 3.92
CA TRP A 37 19.42 7.56 4.95
C TRP A 37 19.70 6.33 5.84
N THR A 38 18.76 5.38 5.93
CA THR A 38 18.87 4.18 6.77
C THR A 38 19.38 2.94 6.04
N VAL A 39 19.27 2.88 4.71
CA VAL A 39 19.68 1.72 3.93
C VAL A 39 21.14 1.84 3.46
N PRO A 40 22.08 1.05 4.01
CA PRO A 40 23.43 0.94 3.45
C PRO A 40 23.35 0.28 2.07
N LYS A 41 24.14 0.78 1.11
CA LYS A 41 24.08 0.41 -0.32
C LYS A 41 24.05 -1.12 -0.53
N PHE A 42 22.92 -1.67 -0.99
CA PHE A 42 22.80 -3.08 -1.37
C PHE A 42 23.45 -3.35 -2.74
N ARG A 43 24.05 -4.55 -2.90
CA ARG A 43 24.62 -4.98 -4.19
C ARG A 43 23.48 -5.34 -5.15
N PHE A 44 23.63 -5.03 -6.44
CA PHE A 44 22.62 -5.31 -7.48
C PHE A 44 22.19 -6.79 -7.52
N ASP A 45 23.11 -7.71 -7.26
CA ASP A 45 22.82 -9.15 -7.21
C ASP A 45 21.85 -9.53 -6.08
N GLN A 46 21.89 -8.81 -4.95
CA GLN A 46 21.00 -9.06 -3.82
C GLN A 46 19.59 -8.57 -4.13
N THR A 47 19.47 -7.42 -4.79
CA THR A 47 18.18 -6.88 -5.26
C THR A 47 17.53 -7.82 -6.29
N MET A 48 18.31 -8.34 -7.24
CA MET A 48 17.83 -9.29 -8.24
C MET A 48 17.39 -10.61 -7.58
N ALA A 49 18.18 -11.12 -6.62
CA ALA A 49 17.83 -12.32 -5.87
C ALA A 49 16.58 -12.14 -5.01
N LEU A 50 16.36 -10.98 -4.37
CA LEU A 50 15.15 -10.69 -3.59
C LEU A 50 13.91 -10.59 -4.49
N GLY A 51 14.03 -9.90 -5.62
CA GLY A 51 12.97 -9.80 -6.64
C GLY A 51 12.55 -11.17 -7.18
N TRP A 52 13.52 -11.91 -7.68
CA TRP A 52 13.24 -13.17 -8.38
C TRP A 52 12.96 -14.36 -7.46
N LYS A 53 13.65 -14.46 -6.31
CA LYS A 53 13.49 -15.63 -5.42
C LYS A 53 12.40 -15.47 -4.37
N LYS A 54 12.02 -14.24 -3.99
CA LYS A 54 11.04 -14.00 -2.93
C LYS A 54 9.80 -13.26 -3.40
N LEU A 55 9.95 -12.15 -4.14
CA LEU A 55 8.79 -11.33 -4.52
C LEU A 55 7.89 -12.01 -5.56
N LEU A 56 8.48 -12.68 -6.56
CA LEU A 56 7.75 -13.43 -7.59
C LEU A 56 6.89 -14.59 -7.06
N PRO A 57 7.44 -15.54 -6.27
CA PRO A 57 6.61 -16.62 -5.74
C PRO A 57 5.56 -16.11 -4.75
N LEU A 58 5.88 -15.07 -3.96
CA LEU A 58 4.95 -14.51 -2.98
C LEU A 58 3.76 -13.80 -3.64
N SER A 59 3.97 -13.11 -4.76
CA SER A 59 2.86 -12.48 -5.51
C SER A 59 1.97 -13.53 -6.17
N LEU A 60 2.54 -14.60 -6.72
CA LEU A 60 1.78 -15.73 -7.28
C LEU A 60 0.91 -16.40 -6.21
N ILE A 61 1.47 -16.68 -5.03
CA ILE A 61 0.72 -17.25 -3.91
C ILE A 61 -0.46 -16.35 -3.52
N ASN A 62 -0.24 -15.04 -3.37
CA ASN A 62 -1.32 -14.09 -3.07
C ASN A 62 -2.43 -14.08 -4.13
N LEU A 63 -2.05 -14.19 -5.41
CA LEU A 63 -3.01 -14.27 -6.52
C LEU A 63 -3.86 -15.54 -6.43
N PHE A 64 -3.25 -16.70 -6.20
CA PHE A 64 -3.99 -17.96 -6.04
C PHE A 64 -4.89 -17.95 -4.81
N VAL A 65 -4.40 -17.42 -3.68
CA VAL A 65 -5.19 -17.29 -2.44
C VAL A 65 -6.41 -16.40 -2.67
N THR A 66 -6.22 -15.24 -3.30
CA THR A 66 -7.34 -14.31 -3.58
C THR A 66 -8.36 -14.95 -4.52
N ALA A 67 -7.90 -15.64 -5.57
CA ALA A 67 -8.77 -16.36 -6.49
C ALA A 67 -9.58 -17.46 -5.78
N PHE A 68 -8.95 -18.22 -4.88
CA PHE A 68 -9.62 -19.27 -4.11
C PHE A 68 -10.64 -18.70 -3.12
N VAL A 69 -10.31 -17.60 -2.44
CA VAL A 69 -11.23 -16.93 -1.50
C VAL A 69 -12.48 -16.42 -2.23
N ILE A 70 -12.31 -15.82 -3.41
CA ILE A 70 -13.46 -15.35 -4.21
C ILE A 70 -14.31 -16.54 -4.66
N LEU A 71 -13.71 -17.63 -5.13
CA LEU A 71 -14.46 -18.83 -5.54
C LEU A 71 -15.19 -19.50 -4.38
N ALA A 72 -14.62 -19.49 -3.18
CA ALA A 72 -15.23 -20.10 -1.99
C ALA A 72 -16.35 -19.25 -1.37
N PHE A 73 -16.33 -17.93 -1.60
CA PHE A 73 -17.33 -16.98 -1.05
C PHE A 73 -18.41 -16.59 -2.08
N ALA A 74 -18.19 -16.91 -3.36
CA ALA A 74 -19.18 -16.84 -4.44
C ALA A 74 -20.09 -18.08 -4.43
#